data_AF-A0A1H4RPV5-F1
#
_entry.id   AF-A0A1H4RPV5-F1
#
_cell.length_a   1.000
_cell.length_b   1.000
_cell.length_c   1.000
_cell.angle_alpha   90.00
_cell.angle_beta   90.00
_cell.angle_gamma   90.00
#
_symmetry.space_group_name_H-M   'P 1'
#
loop_
_entity.id
_entity.type
_entity.pdbx_description
1 polymer ?
#
loop_
_entity_poly.entity_id
_entity_poly.type
_entity_poly.pdbx_seq_one_letter_code
_entity_poly.pdbx_strand_id
1 'polypeptide(L)'
;MTYIANGSPTGPQTQFSTFNTSGTLEYWTDPSLTQTATYTTPSVAINTSNSTLTAGTVQWAPGQASFHPGQNGEIAYYSFIAPITAVYALNASFGGLDFVGPTNTNVQILLDGVSLFLGNVGGFGAGPSFASNTLSMTAGDQLLFEVSFNVPNPRGSGPFYYDTTGISATLVTAVPEPSTWAMIILGFAGMGFMTYHRRAKPALMAA
;
A
#
# COMPACT_ATOMS: atom_id res chain seq x y z
N MET A 1 6.66 5.60 4.28
CA MET A 1 6.55 4.13 4.13
C MET A 1 7.88 3.55 4.57
N THR A 2 7.88 2.60 5.49
CA THR A 2 9.12 1.96 5.96
C THR A 2 9.28 0.63 5.23
N TYR A 3 10.48 0.39 4.70
CA TYR A 3 10.83 -0.76 3.87
C TYR A 3 11.43 -1.86 4.76
N ILE A 4 10.84 -3.06 4.81
CA ILE A 4 11.27 -4.13 5.72
C ILE A 4 11.04 -5.52 5.08
N ALA A 5 11.94 -6.49 5.23
CA ALA A 5 11.70 -7.91 4.91
C ALA A 5 12.01 -8.78 6.10
N ASN A 6 11.20 -9.82 6.35
CA ASN A 6 11.50 -10.84 7.35
C ASN A 6 10.98 -12.23 6.96
N GLY A 7 11.65 -13.25 7.50
CA GLY A 7 11.24 -14.66 7.41
C GLY A 7 10.08 -15.06 8.33
N SER A 8 9.39 -14.12 8.99
CA SER A 8 8.16 -14.40 9.74
C SER A 8 7.43 -13.10 10.11
N PRO A 9 6.08 -13.01 9.96
CA PRO A 9 5.29 -11.84 10.35
C PRO A 9 5.28 -11.56 11.86
N THR A 10 5.83 -12.47 12.69
CA THR A 10 5.89 -12.34 14.15
C THR A 10 7.32 -12.29 14.72
N GLY A 11 8.34 -12.22 13.86
CA GLY A 11 9.76 -12.16 14.27
C GLY A 11 10.28 -10.73 14.48
N PRO A 12 11.49 -10.56 15.05
CA PRO A 12 12.19 -9.27 15.06
C PRO A 12 12.29 -8.74 13.63
N GLN A 13 11.80 -7.52 13.39
CA GLN A 13 11.67 -6.99 12.04
C GLN A 13 12.99 -6.30 11.58
N THR A 14 13.74 -6.87 10.63
CA THR A 14 14.94 -6.25 10.02
C THR A 14 14.58 -5.26 8.92
N GLN A 15 14.84 -3.97 9.16
CA GLN A 15 14.68 -2.93 8.14
C GLN A 15 15.64 -3.20 6.99
N PHE A 16 15.15 -3.07 5.75
CA PHE A 16 16.06 -3.09 4.61
C PHE A 16 16.99 -1.89 4.68
N SER A 17 18.31 -2.12 4.66
CA SER A 17 19.30 -1.05 4.89
C SER A 17 20.39 -0.96 3.84
N THR A 18 20.53 -1.97 2.97
CA THR A 18 21.43 -1.90 1.82
C THR A 18 20.70 -1.32 0.62
N PHE A 19 20.98 -0.05 0.35
CA PHE A 19 20.52 0.67 -0.82
C PHE A 19 21.53 0.53 -1.95
N ASN A 20 21.07 0.06 -3.09
CA ASN A 20 21.86 0.00 -4.31
C ASN A 20 21.06 0.69 -5.42
N THR A 21 21.73 1.55 -6.18
CA THR A 21 21.15 2.19 -7.36
C THR A 21 21.67 1.50 -8.60
N SER A 22 20.74 1.05 -9.45
CA SER A 22 21.05 0.80 -10.86
C SER A 22 20.40 1.93 -11.67
N GLY A 23 20.98 3.12 -11.58
CA GLY A 23 20.36 4.33 -12.12
C GLY A 23 19.15 4.78 -11.31
N THR A 24 17.95 4.78 -11.92
CA THR A 24 16.68 5.26 -11.34
C THR A 24 15.80 4.17 -10.73
N LEU A 25 16.30 2.93 -10.65
CA LEU A 25 15.71 1.89 -9.82
C LEU A 25 16.41 1.91 -8.47
N GLU A 26 15.64 2.23 -7.44
CA GLU A 26 16.07 2.14 -6.05
C GLU A 26 15.62 0.79 -5.51
N TYR A 27 16.52 0.02 -4.91
CA TYR A 27 16.17 -1.25 -4.29
C TYR A 27 16.85 -1.44 -2.93
N TRP A 28 16.16 -2.17 -2.07
CA TRP A 28 16.62 -2.50 -0.73
C TRP A 28 16.48 -4.00 -0.48
N THR A 29 17.47 -4.54 0.24
CA THR A 29 17.53 -5.95 0.61
C THR A 29 17.86 -6.12 2.08
N ASP A 30 17.59 -7.30 2.64
CA ASP A 30 17.98 -7.59 4.02
C ASP A 30 19.50 -7.87 4.06
N PRO A 31 20.31 -7.05 4.75
CA PRO A 31 21.76 -7.23 4.81
C PRO A 31 22.18 -8.44 5.66
N SER A 32 21.29 -8.95 6.52
CA SER A 32 21.58 -10.09 7.39
C SER A 32 21.51 -11.41 6.64
N LEU A 33 20.87 -11.41 5.47
CA LEU A 33 20.77 -12.55 4.58
C LEU A 33 21.91 -12.48 3.56
N THR A 34 22.60 -13.60 3.36
CA THR A 34 23.74 -13.66 2.44
C THR A 34 23.26 -13.69 1.00
N GLN A 35 23.46 -12.61 0.26
CA GLN A 35 23.33 -12.60 -1.19
C GLN A 35 24.47 -13.44 -1.78
N THR A 36 24.13 -14.51 -2.50
CA THR A 36 25.12 -15.28 -3.27
C THR A 36 24.83 -15.13 -4.76
N ALA A 37 25.77 -15.52 -5.63
CA ALA A 37 25.56 -15.48 -7.08
C ALA A 37 24.34 -16.29 -7.58
N THR A 38 23.76 -17.16 -6.73
CA THR A 38 22.60 -18.01 -7.05
C THR A 38 21.34 -17.61 -6.26
N TYR A 39 21.48 -16.74 -5.25
CA TYR A 39 20.48 -16.51 -4.21
C TYR A 39 20.18 -15.04 -4.03
N THR A 40 18.93 -14.65 -4.30
CA THR A 40 18.43 -13.30 -4.01
C THR A 40 17.82 -13.29 -2.62
N THR A 41 18.34 -12.41 -1.77
CA THR A 41 17.67 -12.01 -0.52
C THR A 41 16.30 -11.41 -0.85
N PRO A 42 15.31 -11.50 0.06
CA PRO A 42 14.05 -10.77 -0.13
C PRO A 42 14.38 -9.30 -0.38
N SER A 43 13.62 -8.67 -1.26
CA SER A 43 13.88 -7.30 -1.67
C SER A 43 12.60 -6.52 -1.92
N VAL A 44 12.72 -5.20 -1.83
CA VAL A 44 11.75 -4.27 -2.36
C VAL A 44 12.44 -3.26 -3.25
N ALA A 45 11.72 -2.74 -4.24
CA ALA A 45 12.25 -1.76 -5.16
C ALA A 45 11.20 -0.71 -5.54
N ILE A 46 11.65 0.45 -6.00
CA ILE A 46 10.79 1.47 -6.58
C ILE A 46 11.48 2.11 -7.78
N ASN A 47 10.73 2.23 -8.88
CA ASN A 47 11.14 3.03 -10.02
C ASN A 47 10.83 4.50 -9.73
N THR A 48 11.85 5.29 -9.41
CA THR A 48 11.68 6.73 -9.13
C THR A 48 11.71 7.60 -10.37
N SER A 49 11.87 7.02 -11.56
CA SER A 49 11.84 7.75 -12.82
C SER A 49 10.42 7.95 -13.39
N ASN A 50 10.34 8.83 -14.38
CA ASN A 50 9.14 9.06 -15.19
C ASN A 50 9.07 8.12 -16.42
N SER A 51 9.94 7.10 -16.50
CA SER A 51 10.03 6.17 -17.62
C SER A 51 9.88 4.73 -17.16
N THR A 52 9.41 3.85 -18.05
CA THR A 52 9.43 2.42 -17.80
C THR A 52 10.88 1.94 -17.68
N LEU A 53 11.18 1.18 -16.63
CA LEU A 53 12.48 0.54 -16.43
C LEU A 53 12.37 -0.96 -16.72
N THR A 54 13.45 -1.53 -17.25
CA THR A 54 13.55 -2.96 -17.52
C THR A 54 14.91 -3.46 -17.03
N ALA A 55 14.91 -4.47 -16.17
CA ALA A 55 16.12 -5.12 -15.69
C ALA A 55 15.89 -6.64 -15.64
N GLY A 56 16.74 -7.39 -16.34
CA GLY A 56 16.55 -8.83 -16.49
C GLY A 56 15.20 -9.16 -17.11
N THR A 57 14.36 -9.87 -16.37
CA THR A 57 13.01 -10.30 -16.78
C THR A 57 11.89 -9.43 -16.24
N VAL A 58 12.24 -8.34 -15.54
CA VAL A 58 11.28 -7.49 -14.82
C VAL A 58 11.09 -6.15 -15.52
N GLN A 59 9.84 -5.67 -15.57
CA GLN A 59 9.50 -4.36 -16.09
C GLN A 59 8.69 -3.55 -15.06
N TRP A 60 9.16 -2.35 -14.73
CA TRP A 60 8.48 -1.42 -13.82
C TRP A 60 7.93 -0.23 -14.60
N ALA A 61 6.64 0.08 -14.41
CA ALA A 61 6.09 1.37 -14.85
C ALA A 61 6.70 2.54 -14.05
N PRO A 62 6.60 3.80 -14.53
CA PRO A 62 6.98 4.98 -13.75
C PRO A 62 6.34 5.01 -12.36
N GLY A 63 7.11 5.26 -11.31
CA GLY A 63 6.61 5.31 -9.94
C GLY A 63 6.20 3.95 -9.33
N GLN A 64 6.39 2.83 -10.05
CA GLN A 64 5.94 1.53 -9.58
C GLN A 64 6.89 0.95 -8.52
N ALA A 65 6.30 0.56 -7.40
CA ALA A 65 6.95 -0.20 -6.33
C ALA A 65 6.80 -1.72 -6.57
N SER A 66 7.70 -2.51 -6.02
CA SER A 66 7.67 -3.98 -6.13
C SER A 66 8.35 -4.69 -4.98
N PHE A 67 8.04 -5.97 -4.86
CA PHE A 67 8.65 -6.92 -3.95
C PHE A 67 9.29 -8.04 -4.75
N HIS A 68 10.30 -8.66 -4.18
CA HIS A 68 10.75 -9.98 -4.56
C HIS A 68 10.91 -10.82 -3.28
N PRO A 69 10.13 -11.90 -3.12
CA PRO A 69 10.29 -12.77 -1.94
C PRO A 69 11.67 -13.48 -1.97
N GLY A 70 12.20 -13.93 -0.82
CA GLY A 70 13.55 -14.56 -0.71
C GLY A 70 13.53 -16.10 -0.68
N GLN A 71 14.38 -16.80 -1.41
CA GLN A 71 14.20 -18.23 -1.79
C GLN A 71 13.84 -19.30 -0.72
N ASN A 72 14.00 -19.06 0.57
CA ASN A 72 13.76 -20.01 1.65
C ASN A 72 12.41 -19.78 2.33
N GLY A 73 11.49 -19.03 1.71
CA GLY A 73 10.21 -18.66 2.29
C GLY A 73 10.20 -17.28 2.94
N GLU A 74 11.27 -16.48 2.74
CA GLU A 74 11.33 -15.12 3.28
C GLU A 74 10.30 -14.20 2.62
N ILE A 75 9.60 -13.41 3.44
CA ILE A 75 8.57 -12.47 3.02
C ILE A 75 9.20 -11.10 2.77
N ALA A 76 8.83 -10.48 1.66
CA ALA A 76 9.16 -9.09 1.37
C ALA A 76 7.90 -8.22 1.57
N TYR A 77 8.04 -7.07 2.22
CA TYR A 77 6.86 -6.25 2.52
C TYR A 77 7.12 -4.74 2.56
N TYR A 78 6.03 -3.97 2.45
CA TYR A 78 6.01 -2.54 2.77
C TYR A 78 5.14 -2.32 4.00
N SER A 79 5.59 -1.42 4.88
CA SER A 79 4.87 -1.08 6.09
C SER A 79 4.47 0.40 6.14
N PHE A 80 3.24 0.63 6.60
CA PHE A 80 2.73 1.92 6.99
C PHE A 80 2.34 1.86 8.47
N ILE A 81 2.81 2.83 9.25
CA ILE A 81 2.39 3.02 10.64
C ILE A 81 1.44 4.21 10.65
N ALA A 82 0.22 4.02 11.16
CA ALA A 82 -0.75 5.10 11.26
C ALA A 82 -0.18 6.24 12.13
N PRO A 83 0.02 7.44 11.58
CA PRO A 83 0.58 8.55 12.36
C PRO A 83 -0.47 9.14 13.32
N ILE A 84 -1.75 8.95 13.02
CA ILE A 84 -2.89 9.45 13.78
C ILE A 84 -4.01 8.41 13.80
N THR A 85 -4.84 8.47 14.84
CA THR A 85 -6.10 7.72 14.91
C THR A 85 -7.10 8.34 13.94
N ALA A 86 -7.49 7.60 12.91
CA ALA A 86 -8.43 8.04 11.89
C ALA A 86 -9.06 6.85 11.16
N VAL A 87 -10.10 7.14 10.37
CA VAL A 87 -10.56 6.22 9.32
C VAL A 87 -9.72 6.51 8.08
N TYR A 88 -9.27 5.45 7.39
CA TYR A 88 -8.51 5.54 6.15
C TYR A 88 -9.28 4.91 4.98
N ALA A 89 -9.06 5.48 3.80
CA ALA A 89 -9.43 4.88 2.52
C ALA A 89 -8.18 4.29 1.87
N LEU A 90 -8.19 2.97 1.68
CA LEU A 90 -7.15 2.19 1.04
C LEU A 90 -7.64 1.71 -0.33
N ASN A 91 -6.83 1.93 -1.37
CA ASN A 91 -6.91 1.19 -2.62
C ASN A 91 -5.54 0.59 -2.90
N ALA A 92 -5.47 -0.73 -3.09
CA ALA A 92 -4.25 -1.45 -3.39
C ALA A 92 -4.47 -2.44 -4.53
N SER A 93 -3.52 -2.52 -5.45
CA SER A 93 -3.49 -3.52 -6.52
C SER A 93 -2.11 -4.14 -6.62
N PHE A 94 -2.07 -5.45 -6.79
CA PHE A 94 -0.86 -6.23 -7.04
C PHE A 94 -0.81 -6.66 -8.52
N GLY A 95 0.38 -6.98 -9.01
CA GLY A 95 0.56 -7.50 -10.37
C GLY A 95 1.93 -8.14 -10.57
N GLY A 96 2.06 -9.03 -11.55
CA GLY A 96 3.35 -9.63 -11.87
C GLY A 96 4.17 -8.71 -12.76
N LEU A 97 5.43 -8.50 -12.42
CA LEU A 97 6.34 -7.65 -13.20
C LEU A 97 7.32 -8.44 -14.05
N ASP A 98 7.43 -9.76 -13.83
CA ASP A 98 8.25 -10.62 -14.66
C ASP A 98 7.54 -10.99 -15.96
N PHE A 99 8.03 -10.50 -17.10
CA PHE A 99 7.39 -10.68 -18.42
C PHE A 99 7.87 -11.94 -19.17
N VAL A 100 8.91 -12.61 -18.68
CA VAL A 100 9.47 -13.84 -19.29
C VAL A 100 8.93 -15.11 -18.62
N GLY A 101 8.95 -15.14 -17.28
CA GLY A 101 8.36 -16.20 -16.48
C GLY A 101 7.12 -15.66 -15.75
N PRO A 102 6.06 -16.46 -15.56
CA PRO A 102 4.91 -16.01 -14.82
C PRO A 102 5.30 -15.83 -13.36
N THR A 103 5.10 -14.64 -12.84
CA THR A 103 5.05 -14.39 -11.41
C THR A 103 4.04 -15.31 -10.75
N ASN A 104 4.44 -15.98 -9.68
CA ASN A 104 3.57 -16.85 -8.89
C ASN A 104 3.78 -16.60 -7.38
N THR A 105 3.15 -15.55 -6.87
CA THR A 105 3.30 -15.12 -5.49
C THR A 105 1.97 -15.09 -4.74
N ASN A 106 2.03 -15.30 -3.44
CA ASN A 106 0.94 -15.00 -2.53
C ASN A 106 1.09 -13.56 -2.04
N VAL A 107 0.00 -12.81 -2.05
CA VAL A 107 -0.04 -11.42 -1.60
C VAL A 107 -1.00 -11.28 -0.44
N GLN A 108 -0.61 -10.52 0.58
CA GLN A 108 -1.43 -10.32 1.78
C GLN A 108 -1.44 -8.85 2.20
N ILE A 109 -2.57 -8.40 2.75
CA ILE A 109 -2.66 -7.14 3.49
C ILE A 109 -3.04 -7.47 4.92
N LEU A 110 -2.28 -6.96 5.89
CA LEU A 110 -2.50 -7.18 7.31
C LEU A 110 -2.59 -5.86 8.07
N LEU A 111 -3.48 -5.78 9.04
CA LEU A 111 -3.53 -4.72 10.05
C LEU A 111 -3.22 -5.35 11.41
N ASP A 112 -2.10 -4.94 12.02
CA ASP A 112 -1.60 -5.48 13.29
C ASP A 112 -1.55 -7.03 13.31
N GLY A 113 -1.12 -7.61 12.19
CA GLY A 113 -1.04 -9.06 12.00
C GLY A 113 -2.37 -9.75 11.66
N VAL A 114 -3.49 -9.03 11.64
CA VAL A 114 -4.80 -9.55 11.22
C VAL A 114 -4.96 -9.39 9.71
N SER A 115 -5.19 -10.49 9.00
CA SER A 115 -5.37 -10.46 7.55
C SER A 115 -6.66 -9.73 7.16
N LEU A 116 -6.51 -8.68 6.34
CA LEU A 116 -7.60 -7.97 5.67
C LEU A 116 -7.86 -8.52 4.27
N PHE A 117 -6.82 -9.05 3.64
CA PHE A 117 -6.84 -9.53 2.27
C PHE A 117 -5.80 -10.62 2.06
N LEU A 118 -6.14 -11.62 1.24
CA LEU A 118 -5.26 -12.66 0.74
C LEU A 118 -5.57 -12.88 -0.75
N GLY A 119 -4.54 -12.94 -1.58
CA GLY A 119 -4.67 -13.19 -3.01
C GLY A 119 -3.45 -13.88 -3.61
N ASN A 120 -3.52 -14.19 -4.89
CA ASN A 120 -2.42 -14.73 -5.67
C ASN A 120 -2.20 -13.90 -6.95
N VAL A 121 -0.94 -13.63 -7.26
CA VAL A 121 -0.50 -13.15 -8.57
C VAL A 121 0.02 -14.37 -9.33
N GLY A 122 -0.60 -14.69 -10.47
CA GLY A 122 -0.34 -15.92 -11.24
C GLY A 122 0.25 -15.70 -12.63
N GLY A 123 0.79 -14.52 -12.93
CA GLY A 123 1.49 -14.23 -14.17
C GLY A 123 1.87 -12.76 -14.32
N PHE A 124 2.49 -12.44 -15.46
CA PHE A 124 2.79 -11.05 -15.85
C PHE A 124 1.52 -10.22 -16.01
N GLY A 125 1.55 -8.98 -15.52
CA GLY A 125 0.46 -8.02 -15.67
C GLY A 125 -0.45 -7.94 -14.45
N ALA A 126 -1.74 -7.67 -14.69
CA ALA A 126 -2.69 -7.39 -13.63
C ALA A 126 -2.89 -8.60 -12.70
N GLY A 127 -2.79 -8.35 -11.40
CA GLY A 127 -3.08 -9.29 -10.34
C GLY A 127 -4.31 -8.84 -9.54
N PRO A 128 -4.44 -9.33 -8.30
CA PRO A 128 -5.62 -9.08 -7.49
C PRO A 128 -5.53 -7.71 -6.80
N SER A 129 -6.68 -7.19 -6.34
CA SER A 129 -6.78 -5.88 -5.71
C SER A 129 -7.67 -5.91 -4.46
N PHE A 130 -7.47 -4.92 -3.60
CA PHE A 130 -8.23 -4.70 -2.38
C PHE A 130 -8.55 -3.22 -2.22
N ALA A 131 -9.78 -2.91 -1.80
CA ALA A 131 -10.20 -1.56 -1.48
C ALA A 131 -11.06 -1.53 -0.22
N SER A 132 -10.86 -0.52 0.62
CA SER A 132 -11.69 -0.25 1.80
C SER A 132 -11.74 1.26 2.04
N ASN A 133 -12.93 1.82 2.25
CA ASN A 133 -13.11 3.24 2.57
C ASN A 133 -13.29 3.50 4.07
N THR A 134 -13.26 2.45 4.88
CA THR A 134 -13.64 2.49 6.30
C THR A 134 -12.62 1.76 7.17
N LEU A 135 -11.34 1.81 6.79
CA LEU A 135 -10.28 1.17 7.56
C LEU A 135 -9.97 2.02 8.80
N SER A 136 -10.56 1.67 9.94
CA SER A 136 -10.28 2.34 11.21
C SER A 136 -8.92 1.91 11.74
N MET A 137 -8.00 2.85 11.92
CA MET A 137 -6.68 2.61 12.50
C MET A 137 -6.42 3.60 13.64
N THR A 138 -5.81 3.14 14.72
CA THR A 138 -5.29 3.98 15.80
C THR A 138 -3.85 4.42 15.51
N ALA A 139 -3.43 5.54 16.10
CA ALA A 139 -2.04 5.98 15.97
C ALA A 139 -1.09 4.88 16.50
N GLY A 140 -0.18 4.42 15.65
CA GLY A 140 0.74 3.32 15.95
C GLY A 140 0.36 1.98 15.31
N ASP A 141 -0.88 1.79 14.86
CA ASP A 141 -1.29 0.57 14.14
C ASP A 141 -0.43 0.38 12.89
N GLN A 142 -0.08 -0.86 12.59
CA GLN A 142 0.77 -1.24 11.48
C GLN A 142 -0.05 -1.90 10.36
N LEU A 143 -0.07 -1.26 9.20
CA LEU A 143 -0.58 -1.84 7.96
C LEU A 143 0.59 -2.40 7.14
N LEU A 144 0.51 -3.69 6.80
CA LEU A 144 1.51 -4.43 6.04
C LEU A 144 0.96 -4.86 4.69
N PHE A 145 1.80 -4.73 3.66
CA PHE A 145 1.59 -5.32 2.33
C PHE A 145 2.69 -6.33 2.10
N GLU A 146 2.34 -7.61 2.11
CA GLU A 146 3.31 -8.72 2.09
C GLU A 146 3.25 -9.47 0.77
N VAL A 147 4.42 -9.94 0.33
CA VAL A 147 4.58 -10.90 -0.76
C VAL A 147 5.42 -12.06 -0.26
N SER A 148 4.89 -13.26 -0.46
CA SER A 148 5.55 -14.53 -0.19
C SER A 148 5.44 -15.44 -1.41
N PHE A 149 6.23 -16.51 -1.44
CA PHE A 149 6.10 -17.50 -2.50
C PHE A 149 4.79 -18.25 -2.41
N ASN A 150 4.33 -18.72 -3.57
CA ASN A 150 3.30 -19.71 -3.64
C ASN A 150 3.89 -21.13 -3.77
N VAL A 151 3.52 -22.03 -2.86
CA VAL A 151 3.89 -23.45 -2.91
C VAL A 151 2.60 -24.26 -3.08
N PRO A 152 2.49 -25.17 -4.07
CA PRO A 152 3.55 -25.63 -4.98
C PRO A 152 3.72 -24.75 -6.21
N ASN A 153 4.96 -24.40 -6.56
CA ASN A 153 5.28 -23.78 -7.85
C ASN A 153 5.18 -24.85 -8.96
N PRO A 154 4.30 -24.73 -9.98
CA PRO A 154 4.10 -25.74 -11.02
C PRO A 154 5.33 -25.96 -11.93
N ARG A 155 6.36 -25.10 -11.86
CA ARG A 155 7.47 -25.06 -12.82
C ARG A 155 8.72 -25.85 -12.44
N GLY A 156 8.74 -26.56 -11.30
CA GLY A 156 9.84 -27.49 -10.93
C GLY A 156 11.23 -26.85 -10.77
N SER A 157 11.34 -25.53 -10.92
CA SER A 157 12.51 -24.70 -10.60
C SER A 157 12.20 -24.05 -9.25
N GLY A 158 13.19 -23.93 -8.37
CA GLY A 158 13.00 -23.51 -6.96
C GLY A 158 12.11 -22.26 -6.76
N PRO A 159 11.64 -22.03 -5.52
CA PRO A 159 10.38 -21.32 -5.23
C PRO A 159 10.32 -19.83 -5.58
N PHE A 160 11.33 -19.21 -6.19
CA PHE A 160 11.46 -17.74 -6.27
C PHE A 160 11.78 -17.14 -7.65
N TYR A 161 12.02 -17.95 -8.69
CA TYR A 161 12.38 -17.39 -9.99
C TYR A 161 11.19 -16.71 -10.64
N TYR A 162 11.40 -15.48 -11.11
CA TYR A 162 10.40 -14.66 -11.80
C TYR A 162 9.23 -14.19 -10.92
N ASP A 163 9.47 -14.02 -9.63
CA ASP A 163 8.44 -13.69 -8.65
C ASP A 163 8.38 -12.20 -8.26
N THR A 164 8.94 -11.33 -9.09
CA THR A 164 8.82 -9.89 -8.84
C THR A 164 7.37 -9.46 -8.97
N THR A 165 6.84 -9.00 -7.85
CA THR A 165 5.44 -8.61 -7.72
C THR A 165 5.37 -7.11 -7.52
N GLY A 166 4.66 -6.41 -8.38
CA GLY A 166 4.40 -4.98 -8.29
C GLY A 166 3.28 -4.66 -7.34
N ILE A 167 3.32 -3.47 -6.76
CA ILE A 167 2.22 -2.88 -5.99
C ILE A 167 1.98 -1.44 -6.40
N SER A 168 0.70 -1.07 -6.45
CA SER A 168 0.25 0.31 -6.40
C SER A 168 -0.72 0.41 -5.22
N ALA A 169 -0.41 1.26 -4.25
CA ALA A 169 -1.24 1.45 -3.07
C ALA A 169 -1.41 2.94 -2.79
N THR A 170 -2.64 3.35 -2.53
CA THR A 170 -3.00 4.68 -2.06
C THR A 170 -3.72 4.55 -0.73
N LEU A 171 -3.26 5.31 0.25
CA LEU A 171 -3.84 5.33 1.58
C LEU A 171 -4.00 6.79 1.99
N VAL A 172 -5.24 7.22 2.17
CA VAL A 172 -5.59 8.59 2.57
C VAL A 172 -6.50 8.54 3.78
N THR A 173 -6.48 9.58 4.61
CA THR A 173 -7.48 9.69 5.68
C THR A 173 -8.85 9.88 5.04
N ALA A 174 -9.79 9.00 5.36
CA ALA A 174 -11.19 9.16 5.01
C ALA A 174 -11.74 10.27 5.90
N VAL A 175 -11.77 11.50 5.38
CA VAL A 175 -12.39 12.64 6.06
C VAL A 175 -13.88 12.60 5.72
N PRO A 176 -14.78 12.25 6.66
CA PRO A 176 -16.18 12.60 6.47
C PRO A 176 -16.24 14.11 6.69
N GLU A 177 -16.36 14.90 5.63
CA GLU A 177 -16.33 16.37 5.70
C GLU A 177 -17.23 16.90 6.85
N PRO A 178 -16.67 17.29 8.02
CA PRO A 178 -17.49 17.84 9.10
C PRO A 178 -18.08 19.20 8.67
N SER A 179 -17.41 19.84 7.72
CA SER A 179 -17.81 21.07 7.06
C SER A 179 -19.07 20.93 6.22
N THR A 180 -19.41 19.78 5.63
CA THR A 180 -20.66 19.69 4.85
C THR A 180 -21.87 19.90 5.76
N TRP A 181 -21.86 19.24 6.93
CA TRP A 181 -22.91 19.41 7.93
C TRP A 181 -22.89 20.79 8.57
N ALA A 182 -21.71 21.29 8.93
CA ALA A 182 -21.57 22.63 9.49
C ALA A 182 -22.06 23.71 8.53
N MET A 183 -21.76 23.59 7.23
CA MET A 183 -22.20 24.55 6.20
C MET A 183 -23.69 24.45 5.91
N ILE A 184 -24.27 23.26 5.95
CA ILE A 184 -25.73 23.08 5.86
C ILE A 184 -26.42 23.75 7.06
N ILE A 185 -25.94 23.48 8.28
CA ILE A 185 -26.50 24.05 9.50
C ILE A 185 -26.31 25.57 9.51
N LEU A 186 -25.14 26.09 9.15
CA LEU A 186 -24.86 27.53 9.02
C LEU A 186 -25.74 28.17 7.96
N GLY A 187 -25.94 27.52 6.81
CA GLY A 187 -26.82 28.00 5.75
C GLY A 187 -28.28 28.10 6.22
N PHE A 188 -28.80 27.07 6.89
CA PHE A 188 -30.14 27.08 7.45
C PHE A 188 -30.30 28.09 8.60
N ALA A 189 -29.31 28.19 9.50
CA ALA A 189 -29.31 29.16 10.59
C ALA A 189 -29.25 30.61 10.04
N GLY A 190 -28.43 30.87 9.03
CA GLY A 190 -28.34 32.16 8.36
C GLY A 190 -29.65 32.58 7.69
N MET A 191 -30.31 31.66 6.98
CA MET A 191 -31.64 31.91 6.39
C MET A 191 -32.72 32.14 7.46
N GLY A 192 -32.72 31.36 8.54
CA GLY A 192 -33.62 31.54 9.68
C GLY A 192 -33.45 32.90 10.35
N PHE A 193 -32.21 33.35 10.55
CA PHE A 193 -31.92 34.65 11.15
C PHE A 193 -32.36 35.83 10.26
N MET A 194 -32.09 35.77 8.95
CA MET A 194 -32.52 36.81 8.00
C MET A 194 -34.04 36.97 7.92
N THR A 195 -34.78 35.86 7.94
CA THR A 195 -36.25 35.90 7.92
C THR A 195 -36.83 36.41 9.24
N TYR A 196 -36.21 36.07 10.38
CA TYR A 196 -36.57 36.61 11.69
C TYR A 196 -36.37 38.13 11.75
N HIS A 197 -35.23 38.64 11.29
CA HIS A 197 -34.92 40.07 11.38
C HIS A 197 -35.81 40.95 10.46
N ARG A 198 -36.32 40.39 9.35
CA ARG A 198 -37.26 41.11 8.45
C ARG A 198 -38.63 41.35 9.08
N ARG A 199 -39.04 40.53 10.05
CA ARG A 199 -40.34 40.66 10.74
C ARG A 199 -40.29 41.60 11.96
N ALA A 200 -39.10 41.96 12.43
CA ALA A 200 -38.91 42.75 13.64
C ALA A 200 -39.09 44.28 13.48
N LYS A 201 -39.65 44.79 12.38
CA LYS A 201 -40.06 46.20 12.30
C LYS A 201 -41.42 46.34 13.03
N PRO A 202 -41.50 47.00 14.21
CA PRO A 202 -42.79 47.27 14.82
C PRO A 202 -43.52 48.29 13.94
N ALA A 203 -44.77 48.02 13.59
CA ALA A 203 -45.63 49.06 13.04
C ALA A 203 -45.80 50.12 14.14
N LEU A 204 -45.23 51.32 13.94
CA LEU A 204 -45.63 52.50 14.71
C LEU A 204 -47.11 52.74 14.38
N MET A 205 -48.01 52.31 15.25
CA MET A 205 -49.39 52.79 15.23
C MET A 205 -49.39 54.17 15.87
N ALA A 206 -49.54 55.21 15.04
CA ALA A 206 -49.81 56.57 15.51
C ALA A 206 -51.27 56.66 16.01
N ALA A 207 -51.43 57.38 17.12
CA ALA A 207 -52.69 57.60 17.83
C ALA A 207 -53.63 58.58 17.11
#